data_AF-A0A2G8BIN9-F1
#
_entry.id   AF-A0A2G8BIN9-F1
#
_cell.length_a   1.000
_cell.length_b   1.000
_cell.length_c   1.000
_cell.angle_alpha   90.00
_cell.angle_beta   90.00
_cell.angle_gamma   90.00
#
_symmetry.space_group_name_H-M   'P 1'
#
loop_
_entity.id
_entity.type
_entity.pdbx_description
1 polymer ?
#
loop_
_entity_poly.entity_id
_entity_poly.type
_entity_poly.pdbx_seq_one_letter_code
_entity_poly.pdbx_strand_id
1 'polypeptide(L)'
;MEPVSHPDEPVRVRGGIDAPSRWLWLFKWCVLAVPHYPILILLYLVYLLLTVVAGVAVLFTGRYPRPIFDFNVGVLRWSWRVMNYRFPMNSTDKYPPFTLASRPDYPGDLEVDYPQRLKRWGVLVKWWLLGLPQILVCWAMEPLLQLVCVIAPVWLLSTGTVSQGMFDFLMGMVRWRYRVAVYVSLMRDEYPPFRMDLGSR
;
A
#
# COMPACT_ATOMS: atom_id res chain seq x y z
N MET A 1 15.04 -9.75 12.29
CA MET A 1 15.10 -8.28 12.35
C MET A 1 13.66 -7.81 12.46
N GLU A 2 13.21 -7.41 13.65
CA GLU A 2 11.86 -6.85 13.82
C GLU A 2 11.74 -5.59 12.96
N PRO A 3 10.62 -5.39 12.24
CA PRO A 3 10.39 -4.14 11.55
C PRO A 3 10.29 -3.04 12.61
N VAL A 4 11.17 -2.03 12.52
CA VAL A 4 11.06 -0.80 13.30
C VAL A 4 9.77 -0.11 12.88
N SER A 5 8.64 -0.46 13.50
CA SER A 5 7.47 0.38 13.53
C SER A 5 7.76 1.45 14.59
N HIS A 6 8.06 2.67 14.15
CA HIS A 6 7.98 3.79 15.08
C HIS A 6 6.54 3.80 15.63
N PRO A 7 6.33 3.66 16.95
CA PRO A 7 5.00 3.61 17.53
C PRO A 7 4.19 4.89 17.24
N ASP A 8 4.87 5.97 16.86
CA ASP A 8 4.30 7.27 16.52
C ASP A 8 4.02 7.47 15.01
N GLU A 9 4.31 6.49 14.15
CA GLU A 9 4.04 6.65 12.71
C GLU A 9 2.56 6.32 12.39
N PRO A 10 1.80 7.28 11.82
CA PRO A 10 0.35 7.15 11.64
C PRO A 10 -0.09 6.14 10.58
N VAL A 11 0.86 5.69 9.75
CA VAL A 11 0.65 4.71 8.67
C VAL A 11 1.72 3.64 8.79
N ARG A 12 1.31 2.43 9.16
CA ARG A 12 2.20 1.29 9.41
C ARG A 12 1.97 0.22 8.35
N VAL A 13 2.98 -0.01 7.52
CA VAL A 13 2.96 -1.04 6.46
C VAL A 13 3.92 -2.16 6.83
N ARG A 14 3.37 -3.32 7.16
CA ARG A 14 4.12 -4.54 7.49
C ARG A 14 4.24 -5.42 6.25
N GLY A 15 5.45 -5.85 5.92
CA GLY A 15 5.72 -6.85 4.90
C GLY A 15 6.80 -7.80 5.42
N GLY A 16 6.51 -9.09 5.44
CA GLY A 16 7.46 -10.15 5.80
C GLY A 16 7.83 -11.01 4.60
N ILE A 17 9.06 -11.57 4.61
CA ILE A 17 9.48 -12.60 3.68
C ILE A 17 9.11 -13.96 4.28
N ASP A 18 8.29 -14.72 3.58
CA ASP A 18 7.77 -16.02 4.02
C ASP A 18 8.07 -17.08 2.94
N ALA A 19 9.35 -17.49 2.91
CA ALA A 19 9.95 -18.53 2.07
C ALA A 19 9.31 -18.67 0.67
N PRO A 20 9.40 -17.64 -0.21
CA PRO A 20 8.79 -17.71 -1.52
C PRO A 20 9.49 -18.75 -2.39
N SER A 21 8.71 -19.55 -3.11
CA SER A 21 9.26 -20.55 -4.02
C SER A 21 9.85 -19.93 -5.28
N ARG A 22 10.87 -20.61 -5.82
CA ARG A 22 11.72 -20.14 -6.93
C ARG A 22 10.97 -19.98 -8.26
N TRP A 23 9.92 -20.78 -8.47
CA TRP A 23 9.24 -20.91 -9.77
C TRP A 23 7.79 -20.45 -9.74
N LEU A 24 7.13 -20.51 -8.58
CA LEU A 24 5.68 -20.33 -8.49
C LEU A 24 5.27 -18.90 -8.82
N TRP A 25 6.18 -17.93 -8.66
CA TRP A 25 5.99 -16.55 -9.08
C TRP A 25 5.55 -16.41 -10.53
N LEU A 26 6.02 -17.27 -11.46
CA LEU A 26 5.60 -17.27 -12.87
C LEU A 26 4.11 -17.57 -13.05
N PHE A 27 3.50 -18.32 -12.12
CA PHE A 27 2.09 -18.69 -12.16
C PHE A 27 1.23 -17.76 -11.30
N LYS A 28 1.77 -17.20 -10.21
CA LYS A 28 1.00 -16.37 -9.27
C LYS A 28 0.34 -15.16 -9.93
N TRP A 29 1.09 -14.42 -10.74
CA TRP A 29 0.60 -13.16 -11.32
C TRP A 29 -0.51 -13.39 -12.35
N CYS A 30 -0.48 -14.52 -13.05
CA CYS A 30 -1.35 -14.81 -14.19
C CYS A 30 -2.53 -15.74 -13.89
N VAL A 31 -2.45 -16.61 -12.86
CA VAL A 31 -3.52 -17.58 -12.57
C VAL A 31 -4.12 -17.34 -11.18
N LEU A 32 -3.29 -17.28 -10.15
CA LEU A 32 -3.80 -17.19 -8.77
C LEU A 32 -4.24 -15.79 -8.36
N ALA A 33 -3.61 -14.74 -8.90
CA ALA A 33 -4.00 -13.36 -8.63
C ALA A 33 -5.20 -12.88 -9.46
N VAL A 34 -5.57 -13.60 -10.54
CA VAL A 34 -6.65 -13.20 -11.44
C VAL A 34 -7.99 -12.98 -10.75
N PRO A 35 -8.44 -13.87 -9.84
CA PRO A 35 -9.69 -13.68 -9.12
C PRO A 35 -9.74 -12.39 -8.28
N HIS A 36 -8.60 -11.86 -7.86
CA HIS A 36 -8.55 -10.63 -7.07
C HIS A 36 -8.74 -9.37 -7.92
N TYR A 37 -8.28 -9.35 -9.18
CA TYR A 37 -8.33 -8.16 -10.02
C TYR A 37 -9.74 -7.59 -10.22
N PRO A 38 -10.77 -8.35 -10.67
CA PRO A 38 -12.09 -7.78 -10.91
C PRO A 38 -12.72 -7.23 -9.62
N ILE A 39 -12.51 -7.92 -8.49
CA ILE A 39 -13.05 -7.48 -7.20
C ILE A 39 -12.32 -6.23 -6.72
N LEU A 40 -10.99 -6.20 -6.79
CA LEU A 40 -10.22 -5.02 -6.41
C LEU A 40 -10.54 -3.82 -7.30
N ILE A 41 -10.71 -4.02 -8.61
CA ILE A 41 -11.11 -2.94 -9.54
C ILE A 41 -12.45 -2.36 -9.08
N LEU A 42 -13.46 -3.19 -8.83
CA LEU A 42 -14.76 -2.73 -8.35
C LEU A 42 -14.64 -2.00 -7.00
N LEU A 43 -13.86 -2.54 -6.06
CA LEU A 43 -13.63 -1.91 -4.76
C LEU A 43 -12.91 -0.57 -4.88
N TYR A 44 -11.95 -0.43 -5.81
CA TYR A 44 -11.26 0.83 -6.07
C TYR A 44 -12.18 1.88 -6.72
N LEU A 45 -13.14 1.46 -7.55
CA LEU A 45 -14.18 2.36 -8.06
C LEU A 45 -15.07 2.88 -6.92
N VAL A 46 -15.48 2.00 -6.01
CA VAL A 46 -16.24 2.39 -4.80
C VAL A 46 -15.40 3.29 -3.89
N TYR A 47 -14.13 2.96 -3.68
CA TYR A 47 -13.17 3.75 -2.92
C TYR A 47 -13.07 5.19 -3.45
N LEU A 48 -13.01 5.37 -4.77
CA LEU A 48 -12.95 6.69 -5.39
C LEU A 48 -14.22 7.49 -5.08
N LEU A 49 -15.39 6.89 -5.28
CA LEU A 49 -16.68 7.53 -4.98
C LEU A 49 -16.78 7.90 -3.49
N LEU A 50 -16.43 6.97 -2.61
CA LEU A 50 -16.48 7.18 -1.17
C LEU A 50 -15.47 8.22 -0.69
N THR A 51 -14.32 8.37 -1.35
CA THR A 51 -13.36 9.44 -1.06
C THR A 51 -13.97 10.82 -1.33
N VAL A 52 -14.74 10.96 -2.41
CA VAL A 52 -15.47 12.21 -2.70
C VAL A 52 -16.53 12.48 -1.63
N VAL A 53 -17.33 11.47 -1.28
CA VAL A 53 -18.34 11.57 -0.20
C VAL A 53 -17.69 11.94 1.13
N ALA A 54 -16.56 11.32 1.47
CA ALA A 54 -15.81 11.63 2.68
C ALA A 54 -15.25 13.06 2.64
N GLY A 55 -14.77 13.54 1.50
CA GLY A 55 -14.32 14.92 1.33
C GLY A 55 -15.43 15.93 1.61
N VAL A 56 -16.64 15.69 1.08
CA VAL A 56 -17.83 16.50 1.37
C VAL A 56 -18.17 16.45 2.87
N ALA A 57 -18.21 15.25 3.46
CA ALA A 57 -18.48 15.09 4.89
C ALA A 57 -17.45 15.82 5.77
N VAL A 58 -16.16 15.76 5.43
CA VAL A 58 -15.08 16.45 6.14
C VAL A 58 -15.21 17.97 5.99
N LEU A 59 -15.63 18.48 4.84
CA LEU A 59 -15.82 19.92 4.63
C LEU A 59 -16.87 20.49 5.59
N PHE A 60 -18.00 19.80 5.76
CA PHE A 60 -19.09 20.24 6.64
C PHE A 60 -18.84 19.92 8.13
N THR A 61 -18.36 18.71 8.44
CA THR A 61 -18.28 18.20 9.82
C THR A 61 -16.88 18.30 10.43
N GLY A 62 -15.83 18.39 9.61
CA GLY A 62 -14.43 18.26 10.05
C GLY A 62 -14.04 16.85 10.52
N ARG A 63 -14.87 15.84 10.25
CA ARG A 63 -14.66 14.44 10.63
C ARG A 63 -14.80 13.53 9.43
N TYR A 64 -13.94 12.52 9.35
CA TYR A 64 -14.02 11.49 8.33
C TYR A 64 -15.06 10.44 8.76
N PRO A 65 -16.06 10.07 7.94
CA PRO A 65 -17.03 9.05 8.33
C PRO A 65 -16.34 7.69 8.61
N ARG A 66 -16.47 7.15 9.83
CA ARG A 66 -15.83 5.89 10.25
C ARG A 66 -16.09 4.71 9.29
N PRO A 67 -17.33 4.45 8.83
CA PRO A 67 -17.57 3.32 7.91
C PRO A 67 -16.83 3.47 6.58
N ILE A 68 -16.69 4.71 6.08
CA ILE A 68 -15.94 4.99 4.85
C ILE A 68 -14.44 4.79 5.09
N PHE A 69 -13.93 5.21 6.26
CA PHE A 69 -12.53 5.03 6.62
C PHE A 69 -12.16 3.55 6.68
N ASP A 70 -12.95 2.75 7.40
CA ASP A 70 -12.71 1.33 7.59
C ASP A 70 -12.77 0.57 6.26
N PHE A 71 -13.72 0.92 5.39
CA PHE A 71 -13.79 0.37 4.03
C PHE A 71 -12.54 0.74 3.22
N ASN A 72 -12.19 2.02 3.15
CA ASN A 72 -11.10 2.49 2.31
C ASN A 72 -9.74 1.93 2.77
N VAL A 73 -9.47 1.90 4.08
CA VAL A 73 -8.29 1.24 4.65
C VAL A 73 -8.31 -0.26 4.35
N GLY A 74 -9.48 -0.90 4.42
CA GLY A 74 -9.65 -2.30 4.06
C GLY A 74 -9.27 -2.61 2.60
N VAL A 75 -9.64 -1.73 1.67
CA VAL A 75 -9.27 -1.86 0.24
C VAL A 75 -7.76 -1.73 0.06
N LEU A 76 -7.14 -0.72 0.68
CA LEU A 76 -5.68 -0.53 0.65
C LEU A 76 -4.95 -1.73 1.25
N ARG A 77 -5.45 -2.27 2.36
CA ARG A 77 -4.89 -3.45 3.03
C ARG A 77 -4.98 -4.69 2.16
N TRP A 78 -6.12 -4.92 1.50
CA TRP A 78 -6.26 -6.06 0.60
C TRP A 78 -5.34 -5.91 -0.62
N SER A 79 -5.27 -4.73 -1.22
CA SER A 79 -4.32 -4.43 -2.28
C SER A 79 -2.87 -4.74 -1.86
N TRP A 80 -2.50 -4.35 -0.65
CA TRP A 80 -1.18 -4.65 -0.07
C TRP A 80 -0.90 -6.15 0.08
N ARG A 81 -1.89 -6.93 0.55
CA ARG A 81 -1.77 -8.38 0.63
C ARG A 81 -1.53 -9.03 -0.72
N VAL A 82 -2.25 -8.58 -1.73
CA VAL A 82 -2.08 -9.06 -3.11
C VAL A 82 -0.70 -8.68 -3.64
N MET A 83 -0.24 -7.44 -3.40
CA MET A 83 1.11 -6.99 -3.77
C MET A 83 2.25 -7.74 -3.06
N ASN A 84 2.03 -8.29 -1.86
CA ASN A 84 3.00 -9.18 -1.21
C ASN A 84 3.05 -10.55 -1.87
N TYR A 85 1.87 -11.08 -2.22
CA TYR A 85 1.73 -12.39 -2.82
C TYR A 85 2.32 -12.46 -4.24
N ARG A 86 2.03 -11.45 -5.06
CA ARG A 86 2.54 -11.30 -6.45
C ARG A 86 3.58 -10.19 -6.54
N PHE A 87 3.98 -9.82 -7.77
CA PHE A 87 4.72 -8.57 -8.00
C PHE A 87 4.02 -7.38 -7.34
N PRO A 88 4.72 -6.33 -6.90
CA PRO A 88 6.17 -6.17 -6.97
C PRO A 88 6.94 -6.96 -5.91
N MET A 89 6.32 -7.43 -4.82
CA MET A 89 7.07 -7.97 -3.68
C MET A 89 7.41 -9.46 -3.86
N ASN A 90 6.44 -10.28 -4.29
CA ASN A 90 6.53 -11.74 -4.38
C ASN A 90 7.24 -12.37 -3.16
N SER A 91 6.90 -11.89 -1.97
CA SER A 91 7.56 -12.19 -0.71
C SER A 91 6.95 -13.38 0.03
N THR A 92 5.76 -13.83 -0.37
CA THR A 92 5.04 -14.93 0.26
C THR A 92 4.31 -15.81 -0.75
N ASP A 93 4.26 -17.11 -0.49
CA ASP A 93 3.44 -18.08 -1.23
C ASP A 93 2.05 -18.28 -0.61
N LYS A 94 1.77 -17.69 0.55
CA LYS A 94 0.46 -17.78 1.19
C LYS A 94 -0.58 -17.01 0.37
N TYR A 95 -1.65 -17.70 0.00
CA TYR A 95 -2.70 -17.12 -0.82
C TYR A 95 -3.47 -16.00 -0.06
N PRO A 96 -3.66 -14.81 -0.65
CA PRO A 96 -4.25 -13.69 0.05
C PRO A 96 -5.77 -13.89 0.27
N PRO A 97 -6.26 -13.79 1.52
CA PRO A 97 -7.68 -13.97 1.81
C PRO A 97 -8.52 -12.82 1.24
N PHE A 98 -9.73 -13.15 0.76
CA PHE A 98 -10.74 -12.21 0.28
C PHE A 98 -11.45 -11.52 1.46
N THR A 99 -10.73 -10.63 2.13
CA THR A 99 -11.26 -9.88 3.27
C THR A 99 -10.72 -8.47 3.25
N LEU A 100 -11.48 -7.55 3.86
CA LEU A 100 -11.03 -6.18 4.12
C LEU A 100 -10.42 -6.05 5.53
N ALA A 101 -10.66 -7.01 6.42
CA ALA A 101 -10.17 -6.97 7.80
C ALA A 101 -8.64 -7.11 7.90
N SER A 102 -8.08 -6.69 9.03
CA SER A 102 -6.70 -6.99 9.42
C SER A 102 -6.54 -8.49 9.67
N ARG A 103 -5.37 -9.01 9.34
CA ARG A 103 -4.99 -10.43 9.42
C ARG A 103 -3.59 -10.52 10.01
N PRO A 104 -3.45 -10.66 11.34
CA PRO A 104 -2.14 -10.71 12.00
C PRO A 104 -1.27 -11.88 11.53
N ASP A 105 -1.93 -12.98 11.15
CA ASP A 105 -1.38 -14.24 10.64
C ASP A 105 -0.77 -14.15 9.23
N TYR A 106 -1.15 -13.13 8.46
CA TYR A 106 -0.67 -12.94 7.08
C TYR A 106 0.53 -11.96 7.05
N PRO A 107 1.59 -12.20 6.24
CA PRO A 107 2.83 -11.41 6.29
C PRO A 107 2.68 -9.95 5.81
N GLY A 108 1.68 -9.65 4.98
CA GLY A 108 1.37 -8.30 4.51
C GLY A 108 0.18 -7.69 5.26
N ASP A 109 0.39 -6.65 6.07
CA ASP A 109 -0.72 -5.89 6.67
C ASP A 109 -0.48 -4.38 6.62
N LEU A 110 -1.58 -3.64 6.62
CA LEU A 110 -1.62 -2.17 6.61
C LEU A 110 -2.52 -1.70 7.75
N GLU A 111 -1.95 -0.86 8.60
CA GLU A 111 -2.65 -0.15 9.66
C GLU A 111 -2.53 1.36 9.43
N VAL A 112 -3.65 2.06 9.60
CA VAL A 112 -3.75 3.51 9.50
C VAL A 112 -4.58 3.95 10.70
N ASP A 113 -4.05 4.79 11.58
CA ASP A 113 -4.88 5.22 12.71
C ASP A 113 -5.93 6.24 12.24
N TYR A 114 -7.09 6.18 12.86
CA TYR A 114 -8.22 7.04 12.52
C TYR A 114 -7.99 8.48 12.98
N PRO A 115 -8.13 9.50 12.10
CA PRO A 115 -7.98 10.89 12.47
C PRO A 115 -9.19 11.39 13.29
N GLN A 116 -8.96 11.94 14.49
CA GLN A 116 -10.06 12.46 15.32
C GLN A 116 -10.66 13.78 14.76
N ARG A 117 -9.84 14.61 14.13
CA ARG A 117 -10.24 15.86 13.46
C ARG A 117 -9.40 16.07 12.22
N LEU A 118 -10.03 16.59 11.17
CA LEU A 118 -9.39 16.98 9.92
C LEU A 118 -9.63 18.45 9.60
N LYS A 119 -8.69 19.09 8.90
CA LYS A 119 -8.78 20.47 8.43
C LYS A 119 -9.79 20.53 7.28
N ARG A 120 -10.96 21.13 7.54
CA ARG A 120 -12.10 21.27 6.60
C ARG A 120 -11.69 21.79 5.22
N TRP A 121 -10.93 22.89 5.18
CA TRP A 121 -10.46 23.53 3.94
C TRP A 121 -9.34 22.77 3.24
N GLY A 122 -8.65 21.86 3.96
CA GLY A 122 -7.59 21.04 3.39
C GLY A 122 -8.09 20.17 2.24
N VAL A 123 -9.35 19.74 2.29
CA VAL A 123 -9.97 18.90 1.26
C VAL A 123 -9.86 19.50 -0.14
N LEU A 124 -10.08 20.80 -0.29
CA LEU A 124 -10.13 21.45 -1.60
C LEU A 124 -8.74 21.67 -2.22
N VAL A 125 -7.71 21.82 -1.40
CA VAL A 125 -6.35 22.17 -1.84
C VAL A 125 -5.45 20.94 -1.88
N LYS A 126 -5.56 20.04 -0.89
CA LYS A 126 -4.59 18.97 -0.68
C LYS A 126 -4.55 17.96 -1.83
N TRP A 127 -5.71 17.56 -2.35
CA TRP A 127 -5.79 16.44 -3.28
C TRP A 127 -5.15 16.73 -4.64
N TRP A 128 -5.26 17.96 -5.17
CA TRP A 128 -4.70 18.32 -6.47
C TRP A 128 -3.43 19.18 -6.39
N LEU A 129 -3.27 20.06 -5.40
CA LEU A 129 -2.08 20.92 -5.33
C LEU A 129 -0.90 20.21 -4.67
N LEU A 130 -1.14 19.56 -3.52
CA LEU A 130 -0.10 18.89 -2.74
C LEU A 130 0.03 17.41 -3.10
N GLY A 131 -1.05 16.78 -3.58
CA GLY A 131 -1.02 15.41 -4.10
C GLY A 131 -0.21 15.30 -5.40
N LEU A 132 -0.29 16.29 -6.29
CA LEU A 132 0.28 16.21 -7.64
C LEU A 132 1.81 16.04 -7.65
N PRO A 133 2.62 16.80 -6.87
CA PRO A 133 4.06 16.55 -6.78
C PRO A 133 4.39 15.12 -6.34
N GLN A 134 3.68 14.58 -5.35
CA GLN A 134 3.89 13.22 -4.86
C GLN A 134 3.51 12.17 -5.92
N ILE A 135 2.36 12.36 -6.58
CA ILE A 135 1.89 11.49 -7.66
C ILE A 135 2.88 11.49 -8.81
N LEU A 136 3.41 12.66 -9.21
CA LEU A 136 4.38 12.78 -10.28
C LEU A 136 5.67 12.03 -9.97
N VAL A 137 6.20 12.15 -8.75
CA VAL A 137 7.40 11.40 -8.35
C VAL A 137 7.08 9.90 -8.30
N CYS A 138 5.91 9.48 -7.79
CA CYS A 138 5.50 8.07 -7.83
C CYS A 138 5.46 7.52 -9.25
N TRP A 139 4.94 8.30 -10.20
CA TRP A 139 4.90 7.98 -11.63
C TRP A 139 6.31 7.92 -12.24
N ALA A 140 7.18 8.87 -11.91
CA ALA A 140 8.56 8.87 -12.39
C ALA A 140 9.36 7.65 -11.88
N MET A 141 8.97 7.07 -10.75
CA MET A 141 9.58 5.86 -10.20
C MET A 141 8.99 4.55 -10.77
N GLU A 142 7.92 4.59 -11.57
CA GLU A 142 7.32 3.38 -12.15
C GLU A 142 8.29 2.58 -13.03
N PRO A 143 9.10 3.18 -13.93
CA PRO A 143 10.07 2.42 -14.73
C PRO A 143 11.10 1.70 -13.85
N LEU A 144 11.55 2.36 -12.77
CA LEU A 144 12.47 1.78 -11.80
C LEU A 144 11.80 0.62 -11.03
N LEU A 145 10.54 0.79 -10.63
CA LEU A 145 9.76 -0.29 -10.00
C LEU A 145 9.67 -1.50 -10.94
N GLN A 146 9.33 -1.28 -12.22
CA GLN A 146 9.19 -2.33 -13.23
C GLN A 146 10.52 -3.06 -13.44
N LEU A 147 11.64 -2.33 -13.50
CA LEU A 147 12.97 -2.91 -13.57
C LEU A 147 13.25 -3.83 -12.37
N VAL A 148 13.03 -3.35 -11.15
CA VAL A 148 13.22 -4.17 -9.93
C VAL A 148 12.26 -5.36 -9.90
N CYS A 149 11.02 -5.20 -10.38
CA CYS A 149 10.06 -6.29 -10.50
C CYS A 149 10.51 -7.40 -11.45
N VAL A 150 11.36 -7.11 -12.44
CA VAL A 150 11.93 -8.13 -13.33
C VAL A 150 13.23 -8.69 -12.75
N ILE A 151 14.07 -7.86 -12.15
CA ILE A 151 15.36 -8.30 -11.58
C ILE A 151 15.16 -9.18 -10.34
N ALA A 152 14.29 -8.79 -9.42
CA ALA A 152 14.04 -9.53 -8.17
C ALA A 152 13.64 -11.01 -8.36
N PRO A 153 12.67 -11.36 -9.22
CA PRO A 153 12.30 -12.75 -9.46
C PRO A 153 13.38 -13.52 -10.24
N VAL A 154 14.12 -12.87 -11.15
CA VAL A 154 15.24 -13.49 -11.87
C VAL A 154 16.38 -13.82 -10.90
N TRP A 155 16.64 -12.93 -9.95
CA TRP A 155 17.56 -13.17 -8.84
C TRP A 155 17.08 -14.34 -7.97
N LEU A 156 15.81 -14.35 -7.56
CA LEU A 156 15.20 -15.44 -6.78
C LEU A 156 15.27 -16.77 -7.52
N LEU A 157 15.03 -16.76 -8.84
CA LEU A 157 15.14 -17.94 -9.70
C LEU A 157 16.58 -18.49 -9.66
N SER A 158 17.57 -17.62 -9.82
CA SER A 158 18.99 -18.00 -9.91
C SER A 158 19.59 -18.43 -8.58
N THR A 159 19.33 -17.67 -7.51
CA THR A 159 19.97 -17.85 -6.19
C THR A 159 19.13 -18.64 -5.19
N GLY A 160 17.82 -18.75 -5.42
CA GLY A 160 16.89 -19.37 -4.47
C GLY A 160 16.59 -18.53 -3.23
N THR A 161 17.09 -17.29 -3.14
CA THR A 161 16.90 -16.41 -1.98
C THR A 161 16.40 -15.03 -2.39
N VAL A 162 15.63 -14.39 -1.51
CA VAL A 162 15.18 -13.00 -1.71
C VAL A 162 16.33 -12.07 -1.31
N SER A 163 16.73 -11.16 -2.21
CA SER A 163 17.70 -10.13 -1.87
C SER A 163 17.09 -9.11 -0.91
N GLN A 164 17.67 -9.01 0.29
CA GLN A 164 17.23 -8.06 1.31
C GLN A 164 17.28 -6.62 0.79
N GLY A 165 18.33 -6.21 0.08
CA GLY A 165 18.43 -4.85 -0.45
C GLY A 165 17.33 -4.47 -1.45
N MET A 166 16.94 -5.40 -2.33
CA MET A 166 15.82 -5.16 -3.25
C MET A 166 14.48 -5.13 -2.50
N PHE A 167 14.30 -6.02 -1.52
CA PHE A 167 13.12 -6.05 -0.68
C PHE A 167 12.95 -4.76 0.13
N ASP A 168 14.02 -4.28 0.78
CA ASP A 168 14.02 -3.04 1.55
C ASP A 168 13.70 -1.82 0.68
N PHE A 169 14.23 -1.80 -0.55
CA PHE A 169 13.91 -0.77 -1.54
C PHE A 169 12.43 -0.77 -1.93
N LEU A 170 11.89 -1.94 -2.29
CA LEU A 170 10.47 -2.10 -2.64
C LEU A 170 9.56 -1.75 -1.45
N MET A 171 9.92 -2.17 -0.25
CA MET A 171 9.20 -1.83 0.99
C MET A 171 9.21 -0.33 1.26
N GLY A 172 10.36 0.34 1.11
CA GLY A 172 10.48 1.79 1.26
C GLY A 172 9.60 2.55 0.26
N MET A 173 9.60 2.11 -0.99
CA MET A 173 8.74 2.68 -2.04
C MET A 173 7.25 2.46 -1.75
N VAL A 174 6.87 1.26 -1.32
CA VAL A 174 5.46 0.95 -1.01
C VAL A 174 4.97 1.69 0.23
N ARG A 175 5.76 1.78 1.29
CA ARG A 175 5.45 2.61 2.48
C ARG A 175 5.15 4.05 2.09
N TRP A 176 6.02 4.64 1.26
CA TRP A 176 5.84 5.99 0.76
C TRP A 176 4.56 6.13 -0.08
N ARG A 177 4.31 5.21 -1.02
CA ARG A 177 3.06 5.21 -1.81
C ARG A 177 1.80 5.10 -0.96
N TYR A 178 1.80 4.27 0.09
CA TYR A 178 0.64 4.18 1.00
C TYR A 178 0.45 5.45 1.82
N ARG A 179 1.53 6.10 2.28
CA ARG A 179 1.42 7.43 2.91
C ARG A 179 0.79 8.46 1.97
N VAL A 180 1.21 8.47 0.69
CA VAL A 180 0.62 9.33 -0.35
C VAL A 180 -0.84 8.97 -0.59
N ALA A 181 -1.19 7.69 -0.69
CA ALA A 181 -2.57 7.25 -0.90
C ALA A 181 -3.50 7.67 0.25
N VAL A 182 -3.07 7.50 1.50
CA VAL A 182 -3.79 7.93 2.72
C VAL A 182 -3.95 9.46 2.75
N TYR A 183 -2.93 10.21 2.35
CA TYR A 183 -3.00 11.67 2.26
C TYR A 183 -3.97 12.16 1.17
N VAL A 184 -3.86 11.64 -0.05
CA VAL A 184 -4.70 12.04 -1.20
C VAL A 184 -6.16 11.63 -0.98
N SER A 185 -6.41 10.54 -0.26
CA SER A 185 -7.76 10.10 0.13
C SER A 185 -8.31 10.79 1.39
N LEU A 186 -7.63 11.84 1.86
CA LEU A 186 -8.07 12.71 2.95
C LEU A 186 -8.19 12.00 4.31
N MET A 187 -7.59 10.82 4.44
CA MET A 187 -7.55 10.07 5.69
C MET A 187 -6.55 10.68 6.68
N ARG A 188 -5.58 11.46 6.20
CA ARG A 188 -4.63 12.18 7.03
C ARG A 188 -4.31 13.56 6.47
N ASP A 189 -4.02 14.47 7.40
CA ASP A 189 -3.72 15.85 7.08
C ASP A 189 -2.22 16.14 6.94
N GLU A 190 -1.37 15.28 7.50
CA GLU A 190 0.08 15.42 7.51
C GLU A 190 0.66 15.12 6.13
N TYR A 191 1.40 16.09 5.58
CA TYR A 191 2.01 15.93 4.28
C TYR A 191 3.11 14.85 4.33
N PRO A 192 3.07 13.83 3.45
CA PRO A 192 4.03 12.74 3.51
C PRO A 192 5.44 13.24 3.18
N PRO A 193 6.47 12.89 3.97
CA PRO A 193 7.84 13.25 3.64
C PRO A 193 8.27 12.54 2.35
N PHE A 194 9.05 13.22 1.51
CA PHE A 194 9.71 12.64 0.32
C PHE A 194 10.89 11.75 0.74
N ARG A 195 10.60 10.71 1.51
CA ARG A 195 11.59 9.73 1.97
C ARG A 195 11.09 8.31 1.75
N MET A 196 11.96 7.49 1.18
CA MET A 196 11.79 6.04 1.17
C MET A 196 12.38 5.51 2.46
N ASP A 197 11.56 4.93 3.33
CA ASP A 197 12.06 4.29 4.55
C ASP A 197 12.57 2.90 4.18
N LEU A 198 13.79 2.88 3.65
CA LEU A 198 14.65 1.70 3.59
C LEU A 198 14.84 1.28 5.04
N GLY A 199 14.33 0.12 5.45
CA GLY A 199 14.43 -0.35 6.84
C GLY A 199 15.85 -0.13 7.36
N SER A 200 15.99 0.46 8.55
CA SER A 200 17.30 0.86 9.09
C SER A 200 18.25 -0.34 9.06
N ARG A 201 19.40 -0.16 8.39
CA ARG A 201 20.55 -1.06 8.56
C ARG A 201 21.04 -0.99 10.00
#